data_AF-A0A815W9V4-F1
#
_entry.id   AF-A0A815W9V4-F1
#
_cell.length_a   1.000
_cell.length_b   1.000
_cell.length_c   1.000
_cell.angle_alpha   90.00
_cell.angle_beta   90.00
_cell.angle_gamma   90.00
#
_symmetry.space_group_name_H-M   'P 1'
#
loop_
_entity.id
_entity.type
_entity.pdbx_description
1 polymer ?
#
loop_
_entity_poly.entity_id
_entity_poly.type
_entity_poly.pdbx_seq_one_letter_code
_entity_poly.pdbx_strand_id
1 'polypeptide(L)'
;KEGQEDRKILYYYPSDTNLNRQIRTIGYCEGLVKFTETFGFDDPCDSVHFQKTRLLFHKVENDICIAMTLHVPVVERKKDDKFITEYYDENINDRIMLPILKVSYRYFVLQHGTMSTVIQQGGIEELRNVLKQHFDT
;
A
#
# COMPACT_ATOMS: atom_id res chain seq x y z
N LYS A 1 10.57 -19.40 3.19
CA LYS A 1 11.99 -19.45 3.62
C LYS A 1 12.37 -18.04 4.03
N GLU A 2 12.78 -17.84 5.28
CA GLU A 2 13.26 -16.54 5.78
C GLU A 2 14.44 -16.05 4.91
N GLY A 3 14.50 -14.74 4.63
CA GLY A 3 15.59 -14.10 3.86
C GLY A 3 15.33 -13.83 2.37
N GLN A 4 14.10 -13.96 1.87
CA GLN A 4 13.70 -13.56 0.50
C GLN A 4 12.52 -12.58 0.49
N GLU A 5 12.30 -11.84 1.59
CA GLU A 5 11.16 -10.94 1.74
C GLU A 5 11.23 -9.73 0.80
N ASP A 6 12.44 -9.28 0.48
CA ASP A 6 12.73 -8.27 -0.53
C ASP A 6 12.17 -8.65 -1.91
N ARG A 7 12.18 -9.93 -2.26
CA ARG A 7 11.68 -10.41 -3.56
C ARG A 7 10.17 -10.28 -3.73
N LYS A 8 9.43 -10.19 -2.61
CA LYS A 8 7.98 -9.97 -2.63
C LYS A 8 7.62 -8.53 -3.00
N ILE A 9 8.59 -7.62 -2.95
CA ILE A 9 8.39 -6.21 -3.28
C ILE A 9 8.50 -6.06 -4.81
N LEU A 10 7.38 -5.72 -5.44
CA LEU A 10 7.33 -5.38 -6.86
C LEU A 10 7.68 -3.90 -7.08
N TYR A 11 7.21 -3.03 -6.20
CA TYR A 11 7.46 -1.60 -6.22
C TYR A 11 7.21 -1.00 -4.83
N TYR A 12 7.95 0.04 -4.47
CA TYR A 12 7.76 0.78 -3.22
C TYR A 12 8.05 2.27 -3.46
N TYR A 13 7.16 3.13 -2.98
CA TYR A 13 7.32 4.58 -3.02
C TYR A 13 7.22 5.15 -1.59
N PRO A 14 8.05 6.14 -1.21
CA PRO A 14 9.17 6.70 -1.99
C PRO A 14 10.33 5.72 -2.19
N SER A 15 10.98 5.77 -3.35
CA SER A 15 12.01 4.80 -3.75
C SER A 15 13.33 4.91 -2.99
N ASP A 16 13.56 6.04 -2.30
CA ASP A 16 14.69 6.28 -1.40
C ASP A 16 14.47 5.70 0.02
N THR A 17 13.32 5.11 0.29
CA THR A 17 13.05 4.43 1.56
C THR A 17 14.02 3.27 1.77
N ASN A 18 14.67 3.22 2.93
CA ASN A 18 15.59 2.13 3.28
C ASN A 18 14.94 0.74 3.14
N LEU A 19 15.65 -0.21 2.51
CA LEU A 19 15.14 -1.57 2.22
C LEU A 19 14.59 -2.30 3.46
N ASN A 20 15.26 -2.21 4.62
CA ASN A 20 14.78 -2.87 5.84
C ASN A 20 13.44 -2.28 6.31
N ARG A 21 13.19 -0.99 6.04
CA ARG A 21 11.90 -0.35 6.32
C ARG A 21 10.83 -0.80 5.33
N GLN A 22 11.18 -0.95 4.05
CA GLN A 22 10.25 -1.48 3.05
C GLN A 22 9.83 -2.91 3.40
N ILE A 23 10.80 -3.80 3.65
CA ILE A 23 10.57 -5.20 4.06
C ILE A 23 9.65 -5.25 5.29
N ARG A 24 9.94 -4.46 6.33
CA ARG A 24 9.11 -4.40 7.53
C ARG A 24 7.67 -3.97 7.23
N THR A 25 7.50 -2.98 6.35
CA THR A 25 6.17 -2.48 5.97
C THR A 25 5.38 -3.54 5.21
N ILE A 26 6.02 -4.24 4.28
CA ILE A 26 5.40 -5.31 3.50
C ILE A 26 5.06 -6.51 4.37
N GLY A 27 5.96 -6.92 5.28
CA GLY A 27 5.69 -7.99 6.24
C GLY A 27 4.51 -7.67 7.16
N TYR A 28 4.38 -6.40 7.57
CA TYR A 28 3.21 -5.95 8.32
C TYR A 28 1.91 -6.04 7.53
N CYS A 29 1.92 -5.55 6.27
CA CYS A 29 0.78 -5.62 5.37
C CYS A 29 0.36 -7.08 5.10
N GLU A 30 1.33 -7.95 4.81
CA GLU A 30 1.11 -9.39 4.61
C GLU A 30 0.53 -10.05 5.85
N GLY A 31 1.03 -9.68 7.04
CA GLY A 31 0.48 -10.16 8.31
C GLY A 31 -0.99 -9.77 8.52
N LEU A 32 -1.36 -8.53 8.20
CA LEU A 32 -2.75 -8.07 8.28
C LEU A 32 -3.66 -8.80 7.30
N VAL A 33 -3.25 -8.94 6.04
CA VAL A 33 -4.02 -9.65 5.01
C VAL A 33 -4.26 -11.10 5.45
N LYS A 34 -3.20 -11.82 5.84
CA LYS A 34 -3.31 -13.20 6.32
C LYS A 34 -4.16 -13.32 7.57
N PHE A 35 -4.04 -12.38 8.50
CA PHE A 35 -4.88 -12.35 9.70
C PHE A 35 -6.35 -12.26 9.31
N THR A 36 -6.71 -11.38 8.36
CA THR A 36 -8.09 -11.26 7.91
C THR A 36 -8.58 -12.51 7.17
N GLU A 37 -7.73 -13.17 6.38
CA GLU A 37 -8.06 -14.44 5.72
C GLU A 37 -8.45 -15.55 6.73
N THR A 38 -7.90 -15.53 7.95
CA THR A 38 -8.28 -16.53 8.99
C THR A 38 -9.76 -16.48 9.40
N PHE A 39 -10.47 -15.40 9.11
CA PHE A 39 -11.90 -15.24 9.37
C PHE A 39 -12.78 -15.62 8.17
N GLY A 40 -12.20 -16.18 7.10
CA GLY A 40 -12.92 -16.64 5.92
C GLY A 40 -13.22 -15.56 4.88
N PHE A 41 -12.43 -14.47 4.87
CA PHE A 41 -12.49 -13.47 3.81
C PHE A 41 -11.56 -13.87 2.65
N ASP A 42 -12.09 -13.92 1.42
CA ASP A 42 -11.30 -14.24 0.21
C ASP A 42 -10.45 -13.07 -0.31
N ASP A 43 -10.82 -11.86 0.11
CA ASP A 43 -10.16 -10.60 -0.22
C ASP A 43 -9.54 -9.97 1.04
N PRO A 44 -8.42 -9.23 0.89
CA PRO A 44 -7.86 -8.46 1.99
C PRO A 44 -8.89 -7.44 2.51
N CYS A 45 -8.80 -7.09 3.79
CA CYS A 45 -9.58 -5.96 4.30
C CYS A 45 -9.35 -4.68 3.48
N ASP A 46 -10.41 -3.93 3.19
CA ASP A 46 -10.30 -2.70 2.38
C ASP A 46 -9.42 -1.62 3.05
N SER A 47 -9.53 -1.48 4.38
CA SER A 47 -8.82 -0.45 5.13
C SER A 47 -8.56 -0.82 6.59
N VAL A 48 -7.43 -0.38 7.15
CA VAL A 48 -7.09 -0.49 8.58
C VAL A 48 -6.69 0.87 9.13
N HIS A 49 -7.27 1.25 10.26
CA HIS A 49 -7.14 2.57 10.85
C HIS A 49 -6.22 2.50 12.09
N PHE A 50 -5.11 3.24 12.04
CA PHE A 50 -4.25 3.47 13.18
C PHE A 50 -4.31 4.95 13.56
N GLN A 51 -3.89 5.26 14.78
CA GLN A 51 -3.89 6.64 15.27
C GLN A 51 -3.16 7.63 14.34
N LYS A 52 -2.04 7.21 13.74
CA LYS A 52 -1.19 8.08 12.91
C LYS A 52 -1.32 7.84 11.41
N THR A 53 -1.86 6.70 11.01
CA THR A 53 -1.88 6.27 9.61
C THR A 53 -3.12 5.47 9.30
N ARG A 54 -3.60 5.58 8.07
CA ARG A 54 -4.59 4.68 7.50
C ARG A 54 -3.97 3.85 6.40
N LEU A 55 -4.16 2.54 6.47
CA LEU A 55 -3.76 1.63 5.41
C LEU A 55 -4.97 1.28 4.57
N LEU A 56 -4.81 1.30 3.26
CA LEU A 56 -5.81 0.84 2.29
C LEU A 56 -5.19 -0.32 1.51
N PHE A 57 -5.96 -1.37 1.27
CA PHE A 57 -5.52 -2.52 0.51
C PHE A 57 -6.44 -2.77 -0.68
N HIS A 58 -5.85 -3.29 -1.75
CA HIS A 58 -6.63 -3.78 -2.87
C HIS A 58 -5.88 -4.93 -3.54
N LYS A 59 -6.51 -6.13 -3.54
CA LYS A 59 -6.06 -7.25 -4.36
C LYS A 59 -6.39 -6.93 -5.81
N VAL A 60 -5.35 -6.76 -6.63
CA VAL A 60 -5.49 -6.33 -8.02
C VAL A 60 -5.54 -7.50 -8.98
N GLU A 61 -4.78 -8.56 -8.67
CA GLU A 61 -4.66 -9.79 -9.44
C GLU A 61 -4.39 -10.97 -8.48
N ASN A 62 -4.40 -12.20 -8.99
CA ASN A 62 -4.01 -13.36 -8.19
C ASN A 62 -2.60 -13.16 -7.64
N ASP A 63 -2.44 -13.32 -6.32
CA ASP A 63 -1.19 -13.15 -5.58
C ASP A 63 -0.55 -11.75 -5.61
N ILE A 64 -1.24 -10.73 -6.13
CA ILE A 64 -0.74 -9.35 -6.17
C ILE A 64 -1.71 -8.40 -5.45
N CYS A 65 -1.19 -7.67 -4.48
CA CYS A 65 -1.91 -6.67 -3.71
C CYS A 65 -1.17 -5.33 -3.78
N ILE A 66 -1.95 -4.25 -3.88
CA ILE A 66 -1.45 -2.89 -3.70
C ILE A 66 -1.89 -2.37 -2.33
N ALA A 67 -0.98 -1.67 -1.65
CA ALA A 67 -1.25 -1.05 -0.37
C ALA A 67 -0.90 0.44 -0.44
N MET A 68 -1.77 1.30 0.11
CA MET A 68 -1.55 2.74 0.23
C MET A 68 -1.59 3.13 1.70
N THR A 69 -0.57 3.87 2.14
CA THR A 69 -0.51 4.44 3.50
C THR A 69 -0.82 5.92 3.44
N LEU A 70 -1.85 6.36 4.17
CA LEU A 70 -2.20 7.76 4.35
C LEU A 70 -1.80 8.20 5.76
N HIS A 71 -1.16 9.35 5.89
CA HIS A 71 -0.88 9.91 7.21
C HIS A 71 -2.10 10.68 7.72
N VAL A 72 -2.54 10.36 8.94
CA VAL A 72 -3.64 11.07 9.59
C VAL A 72 -3.18 12.50 9.87
N PRO A 73 -3.94 13.54 9.43
CA PRO A 73 -3.61 14.92 9.70
C PRO A 73 -3.43 15.17 11.20
N VAL A 74 -2.35 15.87 11.54
CA VAL A 74 -1.97 16.14 12.92
C VAL A 74 -1.84 17.64 13.16
N VAL A 75 -2.37 18.11 14.28
CA VAL A 75 -2.19 19.48 14.76
C VAL A 75 -1.57 19.43 16.14
N GLU A 76 -0.45 20.12 16.31
CA GLU A 76 0.16 20.35 17.61
C GLU A 76 -0.23 21.74 18.10
N ARG A 77 -0.88 21.81 19.26
CA ARG A 77 -1.29 23.06 19.90
C ARG A 77 -0.60 23.21 21.24
N LYS A 78 -0.15 24.42 21.57
CA LYS A 78 0.30 24.75 22.91
C LYS A 78 -0.87 25.31 23.71
N LYS A 79 -1.21 24.67 24.84
CA LYS A 79 -2.24 25.12 25.79
C LYS A 79 -1.69 24.96 27.20
N ASP A 80 -1.73 26.04 27.99
CA ASP A 80 -1.29 26.06 29.40
C ASP A 80 0.12 25.46 29.60
N ASP A 81 1.08 25.89 28.79
CA ASP A 81 2.47 25.40 28.73
C ASP A 81 2.67 23.90 28.41
N LYS A 82 1.61 23.20 27.99
CA LYS A 82 1.69 21.82 27.48
C LYS A 82 1.44 21.78 25.97
N PHE A 83 2.16 20.88 25.29
CA PHE A 83 1.87 20.52 23.90
C PHE A 83 0.80 19.44 23.88
N ILE A 84 -0.26 19.68 23.12
CA ILE A 84 -1.35 18.73 22.87
C ILE A 84 -1.28 18.37 21.39
N THR A 85 -1.21 17.08 21.09
CA THR A 85 -1.22 16.54 19.72
C THR A 85 -2.61 15.97 19.43
N GLU A 86 -3.29 16.52 18.43
CA GLU A 86 -4.62 16.08 17.98
C GLU A 86 -4.50 15.45 16.59
N TYR A 87 -5.04 14.24 16.43
CA TYR A 87 -5.11 13.52 15.16
C TYR A 87 -6.55 13.59 14.63
N TYR A 88 -6.71 14.02 13.38
CA TYR A 88 -8.00 14.25 12.74
C TYR A 88 -8.29 13.11 11.76
N ASP A 89 -8.64 11.94 12.30
CA ASP A 89 -8.92 10.73 11.52
C ASP A 89 -10.15 10.89 10.60
N GLU A 90 -11.11 11.70 11.03
CA GLU A 90 -12.32 12.06 10.28
C GLU A 90 -12.02 12.80 8.97
N ASN A 91 -10.82 13.37 8.83
CA ASN A 91 -10.41 14.06 7.61
C ASN A 91 -10.00 13.09 6.48
N ILE A 92 -9.86 11.79 6.79
CA ILE A 92 -9.63 10.75 5.80
C ILE A 92 -10.95 10.01 5.56
N ASN A 93 -11.36 9.91 4.30
CA ASN A 93 -12.59 9.21 3.92
C ASN A 93 -12.28 8.02 3.00
N ASP A 94 -12.51 6.81 3.51
CA ASP A 94 -12.21 5.56 2.78
C ASP A 94 -13.06 5.40 1.53
N ARG A 95 -14.30 5.92 1.55
CA ARG A 95 -15.21 5.88 0.40
C ARG A 95 -14.70 6.74 -0.76
N ILE A 96 -13.71 7.60 -0.52
CA ILE A 96 -13.05 8.41 -1.55
C ILE A 96 -11.67 7.82 -1.87
N MET A 97 -10.87 7.51 -0.83
CA MET A 97 -9.49 7.09 -1.00
C MET A 97 -9.34 5.68 -1.58
N LEU A 98 -10.20 4.74 -1.19
CA LEU A 98 -10.16 3.39 -1.74
C LEU A 98 -10.49 3.37 -3.24
N PRO A 99 -11.53 4.08 -3.75
CA PRO A 99 -11.72 4.25 -5.18
C PRO A 99 -10.52 4.87 -5.90
N ILE A 100 -9.81 5.83 -5.29
CA ILE A 100 -8.60 6.42 -5.89
C ILE A 100 -7.52 5.33 -6.08
N LEU A 101 -7.25 4.51 -5.05
CA LEU A 101 -6.33 3.39 -5.14
C LEU A 101 -6.72 2.42 -6.28
N LYS A 102 -8.02 2.09 -6.38
CA LYS A 102 -8.56 1.21 -7.43
C LYS A 102 -8.45 1.84 -8.83
N VAL A 103 -8.72 3.15 -8.97
CA VAL A 103 -8.54 3.90 -10.23
C VAL A 103 -7.08 3.86 -10.66
N SER A 104 -6.14 4.03 -9.72
CA SER A 104 -4.70 4.02 -10.01
C SER A 104 -4.27 2.74 -10.70
N TYR A 105 -4.73 1.58 -10.22
CA TYR A 105 -4.46 0.30 -10.88
C TYR A 105 -5.18 0.16 -12.23
N ARG A 106 -6.43 0.61 -12.36
CA ARG A 106 -7.12 0.60 -13.66
C ARG A 106 -6.40 1.45 -14.71
N TYR A 107 -5.81 2.57 -14.29
CA TYR A 107 -5.01 3.43 -15.17
C TYR A 107 -3.71 2.73 -15.60
N PHE A 108 -3.03 2.04 -14.69
CA PHE A 108 -1.92 1.15 -15.04
C PHE A 108 -2.33 0.12 -16.10
N VAL A 109 -3.45 -0.58 -15.90
CA VAL A 109 -3.95 -1.60 -16.84
C VAL A 109 -4.28 -1.00 -18.21
N LEU A 110 -4.83 0.21 -18.26
CA LEU A 110 -5.13 0.90 -19.51
C LEU A 110 -3.87 1.19 -20.34
N GLN A 111 -2.76 1.52 -19.68
CA GLN A 111 -1.51 1.88 -20.35
C GLN A 111 -0.65 0.67 -20.71
N HIS A 112 -0.59 -0.34 -19.83
CA HIS A 112 0.41 -1.40 -19.89
C HIS A 112 -0.18 -2.81 -19.98
N GLY A 113 -1.50 -2.97 -19.83
CA GLY A 113 -2.15 -4.25 -19.59
C GLY A 113 -2.03 -4.71 -18.12
N THR A 114 -2.52 -5.92 -17.82
CA THR A 114 -2.42 -6.47 -16.46
C THR A 114 -0.97 -6.78 -16.09
N MET A 115 -0.62 -6.72 -14.80
CA MET A 115 0.70 -7.12 -14.29
C MET A 115 1.05 -8.54 -14.68
N SER A 116 0.09 -9.47 -14.65
CA SER A 116 0.26 -10.84 -15.14
C SER A 116 0.66 -10.89 -16.62
N THR A 117 0.07 -10.02 -17.46
CA THR A 117 0.42 -9.93 -18.89
C THR A 117 1.86 -9.44 -19.05
N VAL A 118 2.25 -8.40 -18.31
CA VAL A 118 3.63 -7.87 -18.34
C VAL A 118 4.63 -8.94 -17.87
N ILE A 119 4.32 -9.67 -16.78
CA ILE A 119 5.15 -10.78 -16.30
C ILE A 119 5.25 -11.90 -17.35
N GLN A 120 4.16 -12.25 -18.03
CA GLN A 120 4.17 -13.30 -19.03
C GLN A 120 5.06 -12.94 -20.24
N GLN A 121 5.11 -11.66 -20.60
CA GLN A 121 5.84 -11.19 -21.78
C GLN A 121 7.33 -10.90 -21.48
N GLY A 122 7.63 -10.31 -20.32
CA GLY A 122 8.98 -9.81 -20.00
C GLY A 122 9.54 -10.28 -18.65
N GLY A 123 8.78 -11.04 -17.87
CA GLY A 123 9.17 -11.49 -16.54
C GLY A 123 8.97 -10.42 -15.45
N ILE A 124 9.34 -10.78 -14.22
CA ILE A 124 9.14 -9.93 -13.03
C ILE A 124 9.96 -8.64 -13.09
N GLU A 125 11.19 -8.68 -13.61
CA GLU A 125 12.04 -7.47 -13.71
C GLU A 125 11.45 -6.44 -14.68
N GLU A 126 10.81 -6.88 -15.77
CA GLU A 126 10.10 -5.97 -16.67
C GLU A 126 8.93 -5.29 -15.94
N LEU A 127 8.15 -6.06 -15.18
CA LEU A 127 7.09 -5.48 -14.36
C LEU A 127 7.63 -4.43 -13.37
N ARG A 128 8.75 -4.70 -12.69
CA ARG A 128 9.38 -3.73 -11.77
C ARG A 128 9.75 -2.43 -12.49
N ASN A 129 10.31 -2.53 -13.69
CA ASN A 129 10.66 -1.37 -14.50
C ASN A 129 9.44 -0.57 -14.93
N VAL A 130 8.39 -1.23 -15.43
CA VAL A 130 7.14 -0.60 -15.84
C VAL A 130 6.43 0.07 -14.66
N LEU A 131 6.35 -0.60 -13.50
CA LEU A 131 5.78 -0.02 -12.28
C LEU A 131 6.55 1.23 -11.85
N LYS A 132 7.88 1.17 -11.86
CA LYS A 132 8.72 2.32 -11.54
C LYS A 132 8.46 3.49 -12.47
N GLN A 133 8.43 3.27 -13.78
CA GLN A 133 8.15 4.32 -14.76
C GLN A 133 6.75 4.91 -14.59
N HIS A 134 5.74 4.06 -14.34
CA HIS A 134 4.36 4.50 -14.22
C HIS A 134 4.10 5.32 -12.94
N PHE A 135 4.66 4.93 -11.80
CA PHE A 135 4.36 5.52 -10.50
C PHE A 135 5.36 6.61 -10.05
N ASP A 136 6.55 6.68 -10.65
CA ASP A 136 7.52 7.77 -10.37
C ASP A 136 7.24 9.04 -11.23
N THR A 137 6.28 8.99 -12.17
CA THR A 137 5.89 10.11 -13.04
C THR A 137 4.77 10.95 -12.44
#